data_AF-A0A540LUS2-F1
#
_entry.id   AF-A0A540LUS2-F1
#
_cell.length_a   1.000
_cell.length_b   1.000
_cell.length_c   1.000
_cell.angle_alpha   90.00
_cell.angle_beta   90.00
_cell.angle_gamma   90.00
#
_symmetry.space_group_name_H-M   'P 1'
#
loop_
_entity.id
_entity.type
_entity.pdbx_description
1 polymer ?
#
loop_
_entity_poly.entity_id
_entity_poly.type
_entity_poly.pdbx_seq_one_letter_code
_entity_poly.pdbx_strand_id
1 'polypeptide(L)'
;MEDIWGEATWGAESEIEDGDFVYVSEILRASNYLPEDSDIFLLLEKKQHFKGKDTSKESTLKRRLIFDTVTEILDRNRRLPPWKAVSWQTSLPEIWSEFRRIRERDQSEELFEVICGVLKKDLAGDSINGWGDCSIEMSDAVLDIERLIFKDLIGETIRDLAAFPSNYSKVSAPCRKLVF
;
A
#
# COMPACT_ATOMS: atom_id res chain seq x y z
N MET A 1 -12.30 8.13 52.98
CA MET A 1 -13.30 7.52 52.08
C MET A 1 -12.81 7.89 50.69
N GLU A 2 -11.83 7.11 50.23
CA GLU A 2 -11.04 7.38 49.03
C GLU A 2 -11.36 6.34 47.97
N ASP A 3 -11.37 6.81 46.73
CA ASP A 3 -11.94 6.20 45.55
C ASP A 3 -11.29 4.87 45.17
N ILE A 4 -12.10 3.81 45.12
CA ILE A 4 -11.76 2.46 44.67
C ILE A 4 -12.25 2.30 43.24
N TRP A 5 -11.65 2.95 42.23
CA TRP A 5 -11.93 2.62 40.82
C TRP A 5 -10.77 3.04 39.90
N GLY A 6 -9.66 2.30 39.95
CA GLY A 6 -8.49 2.63 39.13
C GLY A 6 -7.65 1.44 38.70
N GLU A 7 -8.23 0.27 38.42
CA GLU A 7 -7.41 -0.83 37.89
C GLU A 7 -8.23 -1.88 37.12
N ALA A 8 -8.43 -1.70 35.81
CA ALA A 8 -8.86 -2.76 34.87
C ALA A 8 -8.73 -2.42 33.36
N THR A 9 -8.05 -1.36 32.93
CA THR A 9 -8.06 -0.98 31.50
C THR A 9 -7.06 -1.75 30.63
N TRP A 10 -5.95 -2.24 31.18
CA TRP A 10 -4.84 -2.74 30.38
C TRP A 10 -5.08 -4.14 29.78
N GLY A 11 -5.92 -4.98 30.42
CA GLY A 11 -6.24 -6.31 29.91
C GLY A 11 -7.18 -6.27 28.70
N ALA A 12 -8.21 -5.42 28.75
CA ALA A 12 -9.23 -5.33 27.71
C ALA A 12 -8.69 -4.78 26.38
N GLU A 13 -7.77 -3.81 26.42
CA GLU A 13 -7.17 -3.24 25.19
C GLU A 13 -6.38 -4.28 24.40
N SER A 14 -5.65 -5.17 25.09
CA SER A 14 -4.86 -6.23 24.46
C SER A 14 -5.73 -7.32 23.80
N GLU A 15 -6.83 -7.72 24.46
CA GLU A 15 -7.78 -8.69 23.91
C GLU A 15 -8.60 -8.10 22.76
N ILE A 16 -8.92 -6.80 22.82
CA ILE A 16 -9.60 -6.08 21.75
C ILE A 16 -8.68 -5.95 20.52
N GLU A 17 -7.39 -5.66 20.73
CA GLU A 17 -6.41 -5.58 19.65
C GLU A 17 -6.21 -6.93 18.95
N ASP A 18 -6.17 -8.04 19.71
CA ASP A 18 -6.12 -9.39 19.17
C ASP A 18 -7.40 -9.75 18.36
N GLY A 19 -8.57 -9.38 18.88
CA GLY A 19 -9.84 -9.58 18.20
C GLY A 19 -9.98 -8.80 16.89
N ASP A 20 -9.48 -7.57 16.86
CA ASP A 20 -9.45 -6.73 15.65
C ASP A 20 -8.44 -7.29 14.64
N PHE A 21 -7.25 -7.71 15.06
CA PHE A 21 -6.25 -8.35 14.20
C PHE A 21 -6.79 -9.60 13.51
N VAL A 22 -7.45 -10.49 14.26
CA VAL A 22 -8.11 -11.68 13.71
C VAL A 22 -9.16 -11.27 12.66
N TYR A 23 -9.95 -10.24 12.94
CA TYR A 23 -10.97 -9.79 11.98
C TYR A 23 -10.35 -9.21 10.70
N VAL A 24 -9.27 -8.42 10.80
CA VAL A 24 -8.51 -7.94 9.63
C VAL A 24 -7.98 -9.10 8.79
N SER A 25 -7.47 -10.17 9.44
CA SER A 25 -7.02 -11.37 8.73
C SER A 25 -8.16 -12.09 8.00
N GLU A 26 -9.37 -12.10 8.58
CA GLU A 26 -10.56 -12.70 7.95
C GLU A 26 -11.01 -11.88 6.73
N ILE A 27 -10.93 -10.56 6.80
CA ILE A 27 -11.20 -9.65 5.67
C ILE A 27 -10.20 -9.91 4.54
N LEU A 28 -8.90 -9.84 4.84
CA LEU A 28 -7.85 -10.05 3.84
C LEU A 28 -7.99 -11.40 3.14
N ARG A 29 -8.25 -12.46 3.91
CA ARG A 29 -8.51 -13.78 3.35
C ARG A 29 -9.73 -13.75 2.42
N ALA A 30 -10.86 -13.20 2.87
CA ALA A 30 -12.07 -13.17 2.07
C ALA A 30 -11.87 -12.38 0.76
N SER A 31 -11.19 -11.24 0.81
CA SER A 31 -10.88 -10.40 -0.35
C SER A 31 -9.94 -11.05 -1.38
N ASN A 32 -9.14 -12.04 -0.97
CA ASN A 32 -8.23 -12.76 -1.86
C ASN A 32 -8.87 -13.99 -2.53
N TYR A 33 -9.91 -14.58 -1.93
CA TYR A 33 -10.52 -15.82 -2.41
C TYR A 33 -11.92 -15.65 -2.99
N LEU A 34 -12.63 -14.56 -2.66
CA LEU A 34 -13.98 -14.32 -3.13
C LEU A 34 -13.99 -13.41 -4.37
N PRO A 35 -14.98 -13.62 -5.28
CA PRO A 35 -15.25 -12.70 -6.38
C PRO A 35 -15.54 -11.28 -5.89
N GLU A 36 -15.17 -10.28 -6.71
CA GLU A 36 -15.28 -8.85 -6.37
C GLU A 36 -16.73 -8.34 -6.26
N ASP A 37 -17.69 -9.05 -6.85
CA ASP A 37 -19.14 -8.81 -6.74
C ASP A 37 -19.77 -9.41 -5.47
N SER A 38 -18.99 -10.12 -4.66
CA SER A 38 -19.48 -10.71 -3.42
C SER A 38 -19.68 -9.66 -2.32
N ASP A 39 -20.79 -9.74 -1.58
CA ASP A 39 -20.98 -8.97 -0.34
C ASP A 39 -20.15 -9.61 0.80
N ILE A 40 -18.85 -9.31 0.80
CA ILE A 40 -17.87 -9.86 1.75
C ILE A 40 -18.24 -9.47 3.19
N PHE A 41 -18.69 -8.24 3.41
CA PHE A 41 -19.08 -7.77 4.74
C PHE A 41 -20.24 -8.59 5.29
N LEU A 42 -21.31 -8.79 4.51
CA LEU A 42 -22.45 -9.58 4.94
C LEU A 42 -22.08 -11.04 5.24
N LEU A 43 -21.17 -11.62 4.46
CA LEU A 43 -20.68 -12.99 4.70
C LEU A 43 -19.90 -13.08 6.01
N LEU A 44 -19.00 -12.12 6.26
CA LEU A 44 -18.23 -12.06 7.50
C LEU A 44 -19.13 -11.82 8.71
N GLU A 45 -20.14 -10.96 8.58
CA GLU A 45 -21.07 -10.66 9.66
C GLU A 45 -21.93 -11.88 10.03
N LYS A 46 -22.45 -12.61 9.03
CA LYS A 46 -23.11 -13.91 9.25
C LYS A 46 -22.20 -14.89 10.00
N LYS A 47 -20.92 -14.94 9.64
CA LYS A 47 -19.94 -15.80 10.31
C LYS A 47 -19.71 -15.40 11.77
N GLN A 48 -19.69 -14.10 12.09
CA GLN A 48 -19.58 -13.65 13.48
C GLN A 48 -20.81 -14.05 14.32
N HIS A 49 -22.01 -13.98 13.74
CA HIS A 49 -23.23 -14.48 14.41
C HIS A 49 -23.15 -15.98 14.72
N PHE A 50 -22.68 -16.80 13.79
CA PHE A 50 -22.51 -18.25 14.04
C PHE A 50 -21.43 -18.58 15.08
N LYS A 51 -20.40 -17.72 15.22
CA LYS A 51 -19.39 -17.85 16.28
C LYS A 51 -19.90 -17.41 17.66
N GLY A 52 -21.15 -16.93 17.77
CA GLY A 52 -21.71 -16.43 19.02
C GLY A 52 -21.09 -15.11 19.48
N LYS A 53 -20.49 -14.35 18.56
CA LYS A 53 -19.90 -13.03 18.86
C LYS A 53 -21.00 -11.99 19.05
N ASP A 54 -20.67 -10.89 19.72
CA ASP A 54 -21.64 -9.82 20.00
C ASP A 54 -22.31 -9.32 18.71
N THR A 55 -23.64 -9.27 18.74
CA THR A 55 -24.50 -8.84 17.64
C THR A 55 -25.14 -7.48 17.93
N SER A 56 -24.65 -6.77 18.95
CA SER A 56 -25.04 -5.40 19.24
C SER A 56 -24.81 -4.49 18.03
N LYS A 57 -25.61 -3.43 17.93
CA LYS A 57 -25.45 -2.41 16.90
C LYS A 57 -24.06 -1.78 16.96
N GLU A 58 -23.55 -1.54 18.16
CA GLU A 58 -22.22 -0.96 18.38
C GLU A 58 -21.10 -1.85 17.86
N SER A 59 -21.12 -3.15 18.20
CA SER A 59 -20.10 -4.08 17.70
C SER A 59 -20.17 -4.26 16.18
N THR A 60 -21.39 -4.23 15.61
CA THR A 60 -21.60 -4.29 14.16
C THR A 60 -21.02 -3.05 13.48
N LEU A 61 -21.26 -1.85 14.03
CA LEU A 61 -20.67 -0.61 13.53
C LEU A 61 -19.15 -0.60 13.65
N LYS A 62 -18.59 -1.11 14.76
CA LYS A 62 -17.14 -1.27 14.91
C LYS A 62 -16.56 -2.17 13.83
N ARG A 63 -17.14 -3.35 13.62
CA ARG A 63 -16.72 -4.29 12.56
C ARG A 63 -16.87 -3.68 11.17
N ARG A 64 -17.93 -2.90 10.94
CA ARG A 64 -18.13 -2.19 9.68
C ARG A 64 -17.03 -1.17 9.43
N LEU A 65 -16.68 -0.38 10.44
CA LEU A 65 -15.58 0.58 10.35
C LEU A 65 -14.25 -0.11 10.01
N ILE A 66 -13.92 -1.22 10.70
CA ILE A 66 -12.70 -1.99 10.40
C ILE A 66 -12.74 -2.52 8.96
N PHE A 67 -13.87 -3.06 8.54
CA PHE A 67 -14.05 -3.57 7.18
C PHE A 67 -13.84 -2.49 6.13
N ASP A 68 -14.48 -1.33 6.28
CA ASP A 68 -14.41 -0.24 5.33
C ASP A 68 -12.96 0.31 5.25
N THR A 69 -12.28 0.49 6.38
CA THR A 69 -10.88 0.93 6.41
C THR A 69 -9.92 -0.07 5.76
N VAL A 70 -10.04 -1.37 6.06
CA VAL A 70 -9.18 -2.40 5.45
C VAL A 70 -9.43 -2.50 3.95
N THR A 71 -10.70 -2.42 3.52
CA THR A 71 -11.06 -2.43 2.10
C THR A 71 -10.46 -1.23 1.39
N GLU A 72 -10.49 -0.05 2.00
CA GLU A 72 -9.85 1.14 1.47
C GLU A 72 -8.33 0.98 1.30
N ILE A 73 -7.64 0.40 2.30
CA ILE A 73 -6.20 0.09 2.21
C ILE A 73 -5.93 -0.86 1.02
N LEU A 74 -6.75 -1.91 0.88
CA LEU A 74 -6.62 -2.87 -0.22
C LEU A 74 -6.86 -2.23 -1.59
N ASP A 75 -7.88 -1.39 -1.72
CA ASP A 75 -8.18 -0.69 -2.97
C ASP A 75 -7.11 0.33 -3.34
N ARG A 76 -6.54 1.03 -2.36
CA ARG A 76 -5.37 1.88 -2.56
C ARG A 76 -4.19 1.06 -3.08
N ASN A 77 -3.94 -0.11 -2.51
CA ASN A 77 -2.86 -1.00 -2.94
C ASN A 77 -3.08 -1.55 -4.37
N ARG A 78 -4.32 -1.87 -4.74
CA ARG A 78 -4.66 -2.36 -6.10
C ARG A 78 -4.45 -1.30 -7.18
N ARG A 79 -4.52 -0.02 -6.83
CA ARG A 79 -4.32 1.12 -7.76
C ARG A 79 -2.86 1.52 -7.91
N LEU A 80 -1.94 0.86 -7.21
CA LEU A 80 -0.52 1.17 -7.28
C LEU A 80 0.06 0.85 -8.66
N PRO A 81 1.02 1.66 -9.12
CA PRO A 81 1.79 1.31 -10.31
C PRO A 81 2.52 -0.04 -10.14
N PRO A 82 2.76 -0.80 -11.22
CA PRO A 82 3.32 -2.15 -11.15
C PRO A 82 4.63 -2.26 -10.36
N TRP A 83 5.51 -1.23 -10.43
CA TRP A 83 6.79 -1.22 -9.71
C TRP A 83 6.64 -1.03 -8.19
N LYS A 84 5.55 -0.40 -7.72
CA LYS A 84 5.22 -0.33 -6.28
C LYS A 84 4.44 -1.56 -5.81
N ALA A 85 3.72 -2.23 -6.71
CA ALA A 85 3.01 -3.47 -6.39
C ALA A 85 3.97 -4.64 -6.06
N VAL A 86 5.22 -4.60 -6.55
CA VAL A 86 6.24 -5.61 -6.24
C VAL A 86 6.79 -5.44 -4.81
N SER A 87 6.92 -4.19 -4.33
CA SER A 87 7.40 -3.89 -2.97
C SER A 87 6.28 -4.05 -1.93
N TRP A 88 5.06 -3.67 -2.29
CA TRP A 88 3.88 -3.81 -1.44
C TRP A 88 3.12 -5.08 -1.80
N GLN A 89 3.56 -6.19 -1.22
CA GLN A 89 2.74 -7.39 -1.19
C GLN A 89 1.56 -7.11 -0.25
N THR A 90 0.34 -7.53 -0.59
CA THR A 90 -0.83 -7.44 0.30
C THR A 90 -0.69 -8.42 1.47
N SER A 91 0.36 -8.25 2.26
CA SER A 91 0.73 -9.07 3.38
C SER A 91 -0.04 -8.59 4.61
N LEU A 92 -0.46 -9.54 5.45
CA LEU A 92 -1.19 -9.22 6.67
C LEU A 92 -0.43 -8.26 7.60
N PRO A 93 0.91 -8.39 7.81
CA PRO A 93 1.65 -7.48 8.67
C PRO A 93 1.64 -6.03 8.17
N GLU A 94 1.78 -5.81 6.86
CA GLU A 94 1.75 -4.47 6.28
C GLU A 94 0.38 -3.83 6.41
N ILE A 95 -0.68 -4.58 6.06
CA ILE A 95 -2.06 -4.10 6.17
C ILE A 95 -2.40 -3.78 7.63
N TRP A 96 -1.95 -4.62 8.57
CA TRP A 96 -2.16 -4.38 10.00
C TRP A 96 -1.41 -3.13 10.50
N SER A 97 -0.17 -2.94 10.07
CA SER A 97 0.62 -1.76 10.40
C SER A 97 -0.05 -0.48 9.90
N GLU A 98 -0.50 -0.47 8.64
CA GLU A 98 -1.22 0.67 8.06
C GLU A 98 -2.57 0.91 8.76
N PHE A 99 -3.30 -0.15 9.06
CA PHE A 99 -4.55 -0.06 9.81
C PHE A 99 -4.35 0.59 11.19
N ARG A 100 -3.30 0.17 11.92
CA ARG A 100 -2.95 0.77 13.22
C ARG A 100 -2.57 2.25 13.06
N ARG A 101 -1.75 2.57 12.05
CA ARG A 101 -1.34 3.95 11.73
C ARG A 101 -2.53 4.87 11.47
N ILE A 102 -3.56 4.39 10.77
CA ILE A 102 -4.78 5.16 10.50
C ILE A 102 -5.64 5.30 11.78
N ARG A 103 -5.65 4.27 12.64
CA ARG A 103 -6.41 4.26 13.89
C ARG A 103 -5.79 5.13 14.99
N GLU A 104 -4.47 5.28 15.00
CA GLU A 104 -3.75 6.12 15.97
C GLU A 104 -4.20 7.59 15.86
N ARG A 105 -5.07 8.00 16.78
CA ARG A 105 -5.58 9.38 16.88
C ARG A 105 -4.58 10.29 17.58
N ASP A 106 -4.61 11.57 17.21
CA ASP A 106 -3.98 12.61 18.03
C ASP A 106 -4.73 12.71 19.36
N GLN A 107 -3.98 12.73 20.47
CA GLN A 107 -4.48 12.82 21.84
C GLN A 107 -5.00 14.22 22.19
N SER A 108 -5.66 14.90 21.26
CA SER A 108 -6.27 16.21 21.52
C SER A 108 -7.68 16.03 22.11
N GLU A 109 -7.95 16.74 23.19
CA GLU A 109 -9.27 16.78 23.84
C GLU A 109 -10.28 17.66 23.06
N GLU A 110 -9.79 18.56 22.20
CA GLU A 110 -10.63 19.46 21.42
C GLU A 110 -11.03 18.81 20.07
N LEU A 111 -12.33 18.58 19.90
CA LEU A 111 -12.90 17.94 18.70
C LEU A 111 -12.50 18.67 17.41
N PHE A 112 -12.43 20.01 17.43
CA PHE A 112 -12.03 20.79 16.26
C PHE A 112 -10.58 20.51 15.86
N GLU A 113 -9.66 20.50 16.83
CA GLU A 113 -8.26 20.17 16.59
C GLU A 113 -8.08 18.70 16.18
N VAL A 114 -8.89 17.79 16.70
CA VAL A 114 -8.92 16.38 16.22
C VAL A 114 -9.33 16.33 14.74
N ILE A 115 -10.41 17.02 14.35
CA ILE A 115 -10.88 17.04 12.96
C ILE A 115 -9.84 17.69 12.05
N CYS A 116 -9.31 18.85 12.44
CA CYS A 116 -8.27 19.55 11.67
C CYS A 116 -6.98 18.72 11.58
N GLY A 117 -6.60 18.02 12.64
CA GLY A 117 -5.44 17.11 12.65
C GLY A 117 -5.61 15.95 11.69
N VAL A 118 -6.78 15.29 11.70
CA VAL A 118 -7.13 14.22 10.75
C VAL A 118 -7.10 14.73 9.31
N LEU A 119 -7.76 15.85 9.01
CA LEU A 119 -7.77 16.43 7.66
C LEU A 119 -6.37 16.85 7.20
N LYS A 120 -5.55 17.41 8.08
CA LYS A 120 -4.15 17.76 7.77
C LYS A 120 -3.32 16.50 7.48
N LYS A 121 -3.51 15.42 8.25
CA LYS A 121 -2.83 14.13 8.02
C LYS A 121 -3.25 13.51 6.69
N ASP A 122 -4.53 13.53 6.37
CA ASP A 122 -5.02 13.01 5.09
C ASP A 122 -4.47 13.82 3.90
N LEU A 123 -4.40 15.15 4.05
CA LEU A 123 -3.84 16.03 3.02
C LEU A 123 -2.30 15.96 2.93
N ALA A 124 -1.61 15.69 4.04
CA ALA A 124 -0.15 15.56 4.11
C ALA A 124 0.36 14.16 3.74
N GLY A 125 -0.47 13.12 3.89
CA GLY A 125 -0.15 11.74 3.51
C GLY A 125 0.18 11.58 2.02
N ASP A 126 -0.31 12.49 1.18
CA ASP A 126 0.03 12.60 -0.24
C ASP A 126 1.43 13.18 -0.50
N SER A 127 2.03 13.89 0.47
CA SER A 127 3.28 14.62 0.25
C SER A 127 4.46 14.13 1.10
N ILE A 128 4.23 13.64 2.33
CA ILE A 128 5.30 13.43 3.31
C ILE A 128 5.70 11.96 3.51
N ASN A 129 4.78 10.99 3.49
CA ASN A 129 5.12 9.57 3.78
C ASN A 129 4.60 8.56 2.74
N GLY A 130 3.82 8.95 1.74
CA GLY A 130 3.22 8.01 0.79
C GLY A 130 3.73 8.15 -0.65
N TRP A 131 3.73 9.37 -1.18
CA TRP A 131 3.81 9.57 -2.64
C TRP A 131 4.94 10.50 -3.12
N GLY A 132 5.84 10.98 -2.24
CA GLY A 132 6.99 11.82 -2.61
C GLY A 132 8.33 11.10 -2.81
N ASP A 133 8.55 9.95 -2.18
CA ASP A 133 9.88 9.29 -2.12
C ASP A 133 10.19 8.37 -3.30
N CYS A 134 9.65 8.68 -4.47
CA CYS A 134 9.99 7.95 -5.68
C CYS A 134 10.98 8.70 -6.59
N SER A 135 11.47 9.89 -6.27
CA SER A 135 12.34 10.59 -7.23
C SER A 135 13.74 9.96 -7.38
N ILE A 136 14.26 9.29 -6.35
CA ILE A 136 15.64 8.77 -6.34
C ILE A 136 15.69 7.33 -6.87
N GLU A 137 14.92 6.40 -6.30
CA GLU A 137 14.91 5.01 -6.80
C GLU A 137 14.31 4.87 -8.21
N MET A 138 13.37 5.73 -8.62
CA MET A 138 12.91 5.75 -10.01
C MET A 138 14.03 6.17 -10.96
N SER A 139 14.90 7.11 -10.56
CA SER A 139 16.01 7.53 -11.42
C SER A 139 16.99 6.39 -11.67
N ASP A 140 17.31 5.59 -10.65
CA ASP A 140 18.23 4.45 -10.81
C ASP A 140 17.61 3.33 -11.66
N ALA A 141 16.35 2.98 -11.41
CA ALA A 141 15.67 1.95 -12.21
C ALA A 141 15.50 2.39 -13.69
N VAL A 142 15.17 3.65 -13.94
CA VAL A 142 15.09 4.21 -15.29
C VAL A 142 16.47 4.21 -15.95
N LEU A 143 17.53 4.60 -15.24
CA LEU A 143 18.90 4.56 -15.75
C LEU A 143 19.34 3.13 -16.09
N ASP A 144 18.96 2.13 -15.31
CA ASP A 144 19.31 0.74 -15.60
C ASP A 144 18.53 0.20 -16.81
N ILE A 145 17.26 0.55 -16.97
CA ILE A 145 16.47 0.26 -18.17
C ILE A 145 17.10 0.95 -19.40
N GLU A 146 17.42 2.23 -19.30
CA GLU A 146 18.08 2.99 -20.37
C GLU A 146 19.43 2.38 -20.76
N ARG A 147 20.25 1.97 -19.79
CA ARG A 147 21.52 1.29 -20.03
C ARG A 147 21.34 -0.04 -20.74
N LEU A 148 20.31 -0.81 -20.40
CA LEU A 148 20.00 -2.08 -21.07
C LEU A 148 19.58 -1.84 -22.53
N ILE A 149 18.66 -0.90 -22.77
CA ILE A 149 18.23 -0.52 -24.13
C ILE A 149 19.42 -0.02 -24.95
N PHE A 150 20.24 0.86 -24.36
CA PHE A 150 21.42 1.41 -25.04
C PHE A 150 22.45 0.33 -25.36
N LYS A 151 22.72 -0.59 -24.43
CA LYS A 151 23.62 -1.73 -24.63
C LYS A 151 23.14 -2.61 -25.77
N ASP A 152 21.86 -2.93 -25.82
CA ASP A 152 21.29 -3.79 -26.86
C ASP A 152 21.35 -3.08 -28.23
N LEU A 153 20.98 -1.79 -28.29
CA LEU A 153 21.04 -0.98 -29.51
C LEU A 153 22.47 -0.83 -30.06
N ILE A 154 23.45 -0.56 -29.19
CA ILE A 154 24.86 -0.47 -29.59
C ILE A 154 25.38 -1.84 -30.00
N GLY A 155 25.02 -2.91 -29.29
CA GLY A 155 25.38 -4.28 -29.63
C GLY A 155 24.84 -4.70 -31.01
N GLU A 156 23.60 -4.34 -31.34
CA GLU A 156 23.02 -4.49 -32.68
C GLU A 156 23.78 -3.68 -33.72
N THR A 157 24.01 -2.39 -33.46
CA THR A 157 24.73 -1.51 -34.39
C THR A 157 26.15 -2.00 -34.69
N ILE A 158 26.88 -2.48 -33.68
CA ILE A 158 28.23 -3.04 -33.84
C ILE A 158 28.19 -4.32 -34.67
N ARG A 159 27.22 -5.22 -34.39
CA ARG A 159 27.06 -6.46 -35.16
C ARG A 159 26.73 -6.17 -36.61
N ASP A 160 25.81 -5.24 -36.86
CA ASP A 160 25.47 -4.78 -38.20
C ASP A 160 26.71 -4.22 -38.89
N LEU A 161 27.45 -3.31 -38.22
CA LEU A 161 28.68 -2.72 -38.76
C LEU A 161 29.76 -3.76 -39.09
N ALA A 162 29.94 -4.75 -38.22
CA ALA A 162 30.92 -5.83 -38.39
C ALA A 162 30.51 -6.84 -39.46
N ALA A 163 29.20 -6.99 -39.73
CA ALA A 163 28.68 -7.85 -40.79
C ALA A 163 28.76 -7.22 -42.19
N PHE A 164 29.09 -5.93 -42.31
CA PHE A 164 29.32 -5.33 -43.62
C PHE A 164 30.59 -5.91 -44.26
N PRO A 165 30.51 -6.48 -45.47
CA PRO A 165 31.70 -6.94 -46.18
C PRO A 165 32.60 -5.73 -46.49
N SER A 166 33.91 -5.90 -46.28
CA SER A 166 35.02 -4.93 -46.41
C SER A 166 35.12 -4.13 -47.73
N ASN A 167 34.16 -4.24 -48.64
CA ASN A 167 34.28 -3.81 -50.03
C ASN A 167 33.34 -2.66 -50.40
N TYR A 168 32.99 -1.75 -49.50
CA TYR A 168 32.41 -0.45 -49.91
C TYR A 168 32.86 0.67 -48.99
N SER A 169 34.06 1.19 -49.24
CA SER A 169 34.45 2.54 -48.82
C SER A 169 33.52 3.56 -49.48
N LYS A 170 32.36 3.85 -48.87
CA LYS A 170 31.50 5.05 -49.03
C LYS A 170 30.07 4.71 -48.56
N VAL A 171 29.87 4.50 -47.27
CA VAL A 171 28.58 4.83 -46.66
C VAL A 171 28.82 6.06 -45.81
N SER A 172 28.53 7.23 -46.40
CA SER A 172 28.48 8.48 -45.66
C SER A 172 27.22 8.46 -44.80
N ALA A 173 27.30 7.79 -43.64
CA ALA A 173 26.39 8.09 -42.55
C ALA A 173 26.84 9.43 -41.95
N PRO A 174 25.94 10.42 -41.78
CA PRO A 174 26.30 11.71 -41.19
C PRO A 174 26.53 11.55 -39.69
N CYS A 175 27.69 11.04 -39.30
CA CYS A 175 28.13 11.04 -37.91
C CYS A 175 28.51 12.48 -37.55
N ARG A 176 27.68 13.13 -36.73
CA ARG A 176 28.02 14.43 -36.14
C ARG A 176 29.14 14.18 -35.13
N LYS A 177 30.33 14.72 -35.41
CA LYS A 177 31.49 14.65 -34.53
C LYS A 177 31.21 15.47 -33.27
N LEU A 178 31.16 14.82 -32.11
CA LEU A 178 31.20 15.54 -30.83
C LEU A 178 32.61 16.09 -30.65
N VAL A 179 32.72 17.41 -30.58
CA VAL A 179 33.95 18.12 -30.24
C VAL A 179 33.89 18.39 -28.75
N PHE A 180 34.84 17.83 -28.01
CA PHE A 180 35.10 18.17 -26.62
C PHE A 180 35.97 19.42 -26.55
#